data_AF-A0A379WJ57-F1
#
_entry.id   AF-A0A379WJ57-F1
#
_cell.length_a   1.000
_cell.length_b   1.000
_cell.length_c   1.000
_cell.angle_alpha   90.00
_cell.angle_beta   90.00
_cell.angle_gamma   90.00
#
_symmetry.space_group_name_H-M   'P 1'
#
loop_
_entity.id
_entity.type
_entity.pdbx_description
1 polymer ?
#
loop_
_entity_poly.entity_id
_entity_poly.type
_entity_poly.pdbx_seq_one_letter_code
_entity_poly.pdbx_strand_id
1 'polypeptide(L)'
;MVITFGLCASGSALAASSESAFLAQHGLAGKTVEQIVDTIDQTPQSRPLPYSASITSTELKLSDGEQIYTLPLGDKFYLSFAPYEWADTPLF
;
A
#
# COMPACT_ATOMS: atom_id res chain seq x y z
N MET A 1 -40.33 12.40 -23.65
CA MET A 1 -38.99 11.81 -23.84
C MET A 1 -38.08 12.39 -22.76
N VAL A 2 -37.90 11.65 -21.66
CA VAL A 2 -37.06 12.08 -20.52
C VAL A 2 -35.67 11.48 -20.75
N ILE A 3 -34.66 12.33 -20.90
CA ILE A 3 -33.26 11.92 -21.00
C ILE A 3 -32.73 11.83 -19.59
N THR A 4 -32.54 10.61 -19.09
CA THR A 4 -31.86 10.36 -17.80
C THR A 4 -30.35 10.50 -18.04
N PHE A 5 -29.76 11.54 -17.44
CA PHE A 5 -28.32 11.78 -17.45
C PHE A 5 -27.67 10.85 -16.41
N GLY A 6 -27.10 9.74 -16.85
CA GLY A 6 -26.37 8.81 -15.98
C GLY A 6 -24.97 9.34 -15.65
N LEU A 7 -24.80 9.95 -14.48
CA LEU A 7 -23.49 10.36 -13.97
C LEU A 7 -22.84 9.16 -13.26
N CYS A 8 -22.12 8.33 -14.00
CA CYS A 8 -21.27 7.27 -13.43
C CYS A 8 -19.87 7.85 -13.14
N ALA A 9 -19.69 8.53 -12.01
CA ALA A 9 -18.38 9.04 -11.57
C ALA A 9 -18.01 8.68 -10.11
N SER A 10 -18.77 7.79 -9.47
CA SER A 10 -18.72 7.62 -8.00
C SER A 10 -17.66 6.63 -7.49
N GLY A 11 -17.05 5.82 -8.35
CA GLY A 11 -16.13 4.74 -7.93
C GLY A 11 -14.74 5.24 -7.52
N SER A 12 -14.11 6.07 -8.35
CA SER A 12 -12.72 6.52 -8.14
C SER A 12 -12.59 7.49 -6.96
N ALA A 13 -13.56 8.38 -6.76
CA ALA A 13 -13.55 9.31 -5.63
C ALA A 13 -13.76 8.58 -4.29
N LEU A 14 -14.59 7.53 -4.27
CA LEU A 14 -14.80 6.71 -3.07
C LEU A 14 -13.56 5.87 -2.73
N ALA A 15 -12.90 5.29 -3.73
CA ALA A 15 -11.65 4.53 -3.56
C ALA A 15 -10.50 5.42 -3.07
N ALA A 16 -10.34 6.63 -3.63
CA ALA A 16 -9.34 7.59 -3.15
C ALA A 16 -9.62 8.04 -1.70
N SER A 17 -10.90 8.15 -1.33
CA SER A 17 -11.33 8.47 0.04
C SER A 17 -11.04 7.32 1.02
N SER A 18 -11.25 6.06 0.64
CA SER A 18 -10.94 4.92 1.52
C SER A 18 -9.45 4.70 1.67
N GLU A 19 -8.67 4.87 0.60
CA GLU A 19 -7.19 4.87 0.65
C GLU A 19 -6.67 5.93 1.62
N SER A 20 -7.15 7.17 1.50
CA SER A 20 -6.75 8.26 2.38
C SER A 20 -7.06 7.97 3.85
N ALA A 21 -8.22 7.36 4.13
CA ALA A 21 -8.62 6.94 5.47
C ALA A 21 -7.71 5.83 6.02
N PHE A 22 -7.40 4.82 5.21
CA PHE A 22 -6.45 3.75 5.56
C PHE A 22 -5.08 4.33 5.91
N LEU A 23 -4.55 5.20 5.05
CA LEU A 23 -3.25 5.84 5.29
C LEU A 23 -3.26 6.68 6.57
N ALA A 24 -4.32 7.42 6.85
CA ALA A 24 -4.44 8.20 8.09
C ALA A 24 -4.50 7.31 9.33
N GLN A 25 -5.31 6.25 9.30
CA GLN A 25 -5.47 5.29 10.39
C GLN A 25 -4.15 4.63 10.79
N HIS A 26 -3.27 4.38 9.82
CA HIS A 26 -1.98 3.71 10.03
C HIS A 26 -0.79 4.70 10.16
N GLY A 27 -1.05 6.01 10.28
CA GLY A 27 0.01 7.01 10.45
C GLY A 27 0.88 7.23 9.22
N LEU A 28 0.35 6.89 8.04
CA LEU A 28 1.02 6.97 6.74
C LEU A 28 0.60 8.20 5.92
N ALA A 29 -0.47 8.88 6.31
CA ALA A 29 -0.97 10.06 5.61
C ALA A 29 0.09 11.18 5.51
N GLY A 30 0.20 11.81 4.34
CA GLY A 30 1.12 12.91 4.06
C GLY A 30 2.58 12.48 3.80
N LYS A 31 2.89 11.19 3.89
CA LYS A 31 4.21 10.65 3.50
C LYS A 31 4.29 10.44 2.00
N THR A 32 5.49 10.55 1.44
CA THR A 32 5.78 10.02 0.09
C THR A 32 5.73 8.49 0.10
N VAL A 33 5.58 7.85 -1.06
CA VAL A 33 5.56 6.38 -1.13
C VAL A 33 6.85 5.77 -0.58
N GLU A 34 8.01 6.39 -0.79
CA GLU A 34 9.28 5.93 -0.22
C GLU A 34 9.27 6.01 1.31
N GLN A 35 8.77 7.12 1.86
CA GLN A 35 8.64 7.28 3.31
C GLN A 35 7.65 6.28 3.91
N ILE A 36 6.60 5.90 3.18
CA ILE A 36 5.65 4.86 3.58
C ILE A 36 6.39 3.51 3.66
N VAL A 37 7.12 3.13 2.59
CA VAL A 37 7.91 1.90 2.55
C VAL A 37 8.91 1.84 3.70
N ASP A 38 9.70 2.90 3.90
CA ASP A 38 10.68 2.99 4.99
C ASP A 38 10.01 2.85 6.36
N THR A 39 8.86 3.49 6.57
CA THR A 39 8.10 3.40 7.83
C THR A 39 7.63 1.98 8.10
N ILE A 40 7.17 1.26 7.07
CA ILE A 40 6.66 -0.12 7.18
C ILE A 40 7.80 -1.11 7.39
N ASP A 41 8.93 -0.97 6.69
CA ASP A 41 10.04 -1.91 6.76
C ASP A 41 10.83 -1.76 8.06
N GLN A 42 11.00 -0.52 8.53
CA GLN A 42 11.79 -0.21 9.74
C GLN A 42 10.96 -0.19 11.03
N THR A 43 9.67 -0.53 10.97
CA THR A 43 8.84 -0.57 12.18
C THR A 43 9.39 -1.57 13.21
N PRO A 44 9.49 -1.19 14.49
CA PRO A 44 9.95 -2.10 15.55
C PRO A 44 8.84 -3.08 15.99
N GLN A 45 7.63 -2.95 15.45
CA GLN A 45 6.53 -3.84 15.79
C GLN A 45 6.80 -5.26 15.26
N SER A 46 6.63 -6.25 16.13
CA SER A 46 6.68 -7.65 15.72
C SER A 46 5.66 -7.93 14.62
N ARG A 47 6.09 -8.67 13.59
CA ARG A 47 5.20 -9.14 12.53
C ARG A 47 4.23 -10.22 13.10
N PRO A 48 2.99 -10.34 12.56
CA PRO A 48 2.41 -9.54 11.48
C PRO A 48 1.97 -8.16 11.94
N LEU A 49 1.98 -7.20 11.01
CA LEU A 49 1.31 -5.91 11.19
C LEU A 49 -0.22 -6.09 11.10
N PRO A 50 -1.02 -5.11 11.57
CA PRO A 50 -2.48 -5.15 11.46
C PRO A 50 -3.01 -4.98 10.02
N TYR A 51 -2.12 -4.89 9.03
CA TYR A 51 -2.40 -4.89 7.60
C TYR A 51 -1.28 -5.62 6.87
N SER A 52 -1.55 -6.07 5.65
CA SER A 52 -0.53 -6.61 4.77
C SER A 52 0.10 -5.52 3.91
N ALA A 53 1.39 -5.67 3.64
CA ALA A 53 2.15 -4.82 2.75
C ALA A 53 3.05 -5.69 1.87
N SER A 54 3.01 -5.48 0.56
CA SER A 54 3.94 -6.09 -0.38
C SER A 54 4.42 -5.06 -1.39
N ILE A 55 5.64 -5.21 -1.86
CA ILE A 55 6.25 -4.28 -2.81
C ILE A 55 6.71 -5.05 -4.03
N THR A 56 6.45 -4.50 -5.21
CA THR A 56 6.96 -4.99 -6.49
C THR A 56 7.99 -3.99 -7.04
N SER A 57 8.46 -4.21 -8.26
CA SER A 57 9.34 -3.26 -8.94
C SER A 57 8.69 -1.89 -9.21
N THR A 58 7.36 -1.79 -9.21
CA THR A 58 6.64 -0.57 -9.63
C THR A 58 5.56 -0.12 -8.65
N GLU A 59 5.20 -0.93 -7.66
CA GLU A 59 4.03 -0.65 -6.80
C GLU A 59 4.26 -1.11 -5.36
N LEU A 60 3.76 -0.32 -4.42
CA LEU A 60 3.47 -0.75 -3.05
C LEU A 60 1.98 -1.12 -2.96
N LYS A 61 1.68 -2.32 -2.46
CA LYS A 61 0.33 -2.81 -2.23
C LYS A 61 0.07 -2.91 -0.74
N LEU A 62 -1.00 -2.26 -0.29
CA LEU A 62 -1.46 -2.27 1.11
C LEU A 62 -2.84 -2.89 1.16
N SER A 63 -3.12 -3.71 2.17
CA SER A 63 -4.45 -4.31 2.33
C SER A 63 -4.82 -4.55 3.79
N ASP A 64 -6.06 -4.18 4.13
CA ASP A 64 -6.74 -4.49 5.39
C ASP A 64 -7.43 -5.86 5.38
N GLY A 65 -7.32 -6.62 4.29
CA GLY A 65 -7.98 -7.91 4.09
C GLY A 65 -9.28 -7.85 3.28
N GLU A 66 -9.87 -6.67 3.10
CA GLU A 66 -11.06 -6.46 2.28
C GLU A 66 -10.74 -5.67 0.99
N GLN A 67 -9.92 -4.63 1.11
CA GLN A 67 -9.52 -3.76 0.01
C GLN A 67 -8.01 -3.83 -0.21
N ILE A 68 -7.59 -3.57 -1.45
CA ILE A 68 -6.19 -3.43 -1.83
C ILE A 68 -6.00 -2.02 -2.36
N TYR A 69 -5.06 -1.29 -1.76
CA TYR A 69 -4.63 0.03 -2.17
C TYR A 69 -3.27 -0.10 -2.87
N THR A 70 -3.18 0.42 -4.09
CA THR A 70 -1.98 0.31 -4.93
C THR A 70 -1.37 1.68 -5.10
N LEU A 71 -0.19 1.88 -4.52
CA LEU A 71 0.56 3.12 -4.61
C LEU A 71 1.70 2.93 -5.63
N PRO A 72 1.72 3.69 -6.73
CA PRO A 72 2.82 3.59 -7.69
C PRO A 72 4.13 4.06 -7.04
N LEU A 73 5.20 3.32 -7.28
CA LEU A 73 6.56 3.77 -6.95
C LEU A 73 6.99 4.85 -7.94
N GLY A 74 7.90 5.71 -7.47
CA GLY A 74 8.59 6.68 -8.33
C GLY A 74 9.71 6.03 -9.14
N ASP A 75 10.72 6.82 -9.49
CA ASP A 75 11.84 6.39 -10.35
C ASP A 75 12.87 5.48 -9.65
N LYS A 76 12.63 5.12 -8.38
CA LYS A 76 13.56 4.32 -7.56
C LYS A 76 13.06 2.89 -7.39
N PHE A 77 13.97 1.94 -7.52
CA PHE A 77 13.73 0.54 -7.18
C PHE A 77 14.01 0.30 -5.70
N TYR A 78 13.08 -0.37 -5.01
CA TYR A 78 13.25 -0.80 -3.63
C TYR A 78 13.79 -2.23 -3.56
N LEU A 79 14.90 -2.43 -2.87
CA LEU A 79 15.48 -3.75 -2.60
C LEU A 79 15.62 -3.94 -1.09
N SER A 80 14.79 -4.80 -0.52
CA SER A 80 14.98 -5.30 0.84
C SER A 80 15.60 -6.69 0.77
N PHE A 81 16.61 -6.92 1.62
CA PHE A 81 17.29 -8.19 1.73
C PHE A 81 17.52 -8.49 3.20
N ALA A 82 17.37 -9.76 3.58
CA ALA A 82 17.55 -10.24 4.93
C ALA A 82 18.72 -11.23 4.95
N PRO A 83 19.95 -10.77 5.23
CA PRO A 83 21.10 -11.67 5.34
C PRO A 83 20.86 -12.75 6.39
N TYR A 84 21.27 -13.98 6.08
CA TYR A 84 21.11 -15.12 6.98
C TYR A 84 22.32 -16.06 6.87
N GLU A 85 22.60 -16.81 7.94
CA GLU A 85 23.62 -17.87 7.93
C GLU A 85 23.05 -19.21 7.46
N TRP A 86 21.80 -19.51 7.86
CA TRP A 86 20.98 -20.59 7.32
C TRP A 86 19.53 -20.10 7.20
N ALA A 87 18.92 -20.24 6.02
CA ALA A 87 17.50 -19.99 5.80
C ALA A 87 16.91 -21.05 4.88
N ASP A 88 15.66 -21.37 5.18
CA ASP A 88 14.85 -22.35 4.49
C ASP A 88 13.66 -21.69 3.77
N THR A 89 13.62 -20.35 3.66
CA THR A 89 12.46 -19.60 3.16
C THR A 89 12.82 -18.73 1.94
N PRO A 90 12.26 -19.01 0.74
CA PRO A 90 12.48 -18.17 -0.44
C PRO A 90 11.70 -16.84 -0.34
N LEU A 91 12.30 -15.78 -0.90
CA LEU A 91 11.69 -14.45 -1.09
C LEU A 91 11.61 -14.17 -2.60
N PHE A 92 10.49 -13.60 -3.07
CA PHE A 92 10.27 -13.24 -4.48
C PHE A 92 9.64 -11.85 -4.60
#